data_AF-W8C3H1-F1
#
_entry.id   AF-W8C3H1-F1
#
_cell.length_a   1.000
_cell.length_b   1.000
_cell.length_c   1.000
_cell.angle_alpha   90.00
_cell.angle_beta   90.00
_cell.angle_gamma   90.00
#
_symmetry.space_group_name_H-M   'P 1'
#
loop_
_entity.id
_entity.type
_entity.pdbx_description
1 polymer ?
#
loop_
_entity_poly.entity_id
_entity_poly.type
_entity_poly.pdbx_seq_one_letter_code
_entity_poly.pdbx_strand_id
1 'polypeptide(L)'
;MEQCYNRGCGQTFDPEKNTDESCCHHPGAPYFHDAYKGWSCCKKKSVDFTEFLSIKGCTLSKHSNIKPPEPEKPEKRESDKNEVVVVRSPIKATMQRPPIETPMTVIRPTIAQALKDAIDSLKLKASGISEENFESGAIPIGTSCKNKGCTYSYTGTATDNEECVYHPGAPIFHEGMKYWSCCQRKTSDFAVFIAQKGCACGEHMWFKEVVKTIRKITNTFLFYCVLYII
;
A
#
# COMPACT_ATOMS: atom_id res chain seq x y z
N MET A 1 -10.07 -35.12 -22.49
CA MET A 1 -9.34 -34.23 -21.57
C MET A 1 -10.27 -33.80 -20.48
N GLU A 2 -9.88 -34.01 -19.23
CA GLU A 2 -10.68 -33.72 -18.04
C GLU A 2 -10.00 -32.63 -17.21
N GLN A 3 -10.77 -31.84 -16.46
CA GLN A 3 -10.22 -30.79 -15.61
C GLN A 3 -9.85 -31.34 -14.23
N CYS A 4 -8.65 -31.03 -13.76
CA CYS A 4 -8.21 -31.37 -12.41
C CYS A 4 -8.79 -30.40 -11.37
N TYR A 5 -9.45 -30.94 -10.36
CA TYR A 5 -10.01 -30.19 -9.23
C TYR A 5 -9.16 -30.26 -7.95
N ASN A 6 -7.97 -30.86 -8.02
CA ASN A 6 -7.02 -30.77 -6.91
C ASN A 6 -6.60 -29.31 -6.69
N ARG A 7 -6.58 -28.89 -5.41
CA ARG A 7 -6.35 -27.48 -5.03
C ARG A 7 -4.97 -27.01 -5.50
N GLY A 8 -4.94 -25.95 -6.31
CA GLY A 8 -3.70 -25.39 -6.86
C GLY A 8 -3.17 -26.06 -8.14
N CYS A 9 -3.88 -27.04 -8.72
CA CYS A 9 -3.54 -27.61 -10.03
C CYS A 9 -4.33 -26.91 -11.16
N GLY A 10 -5.64 -27.14 -11.26
CA GLY A 10 -6.51 -26.50 -12.25
C GLY A 10 -6.22 -26.84 -13.72
N GLN A 11 -5.28 -27.75 -13.99
CA GLN A 11 -4.88 -28.14 -15.35
C GLN A 11 -5.85 -29.16 -15.95
N THR A 12 -5.91 -29.21 -17.29
CA THR A 12 -6.57 -30.29 -18.02
C THR A 12 -5.61 -31.47 -18.21
N PHE A 13 -6.08 -32.68 -17.98
CA PHE A 13 -5.28 -33.90 -18.10
C PHE A 13 -5.97 -34.98 -18.93
N ASP A 14 -5.20 -35.97 -19.34
CA ASP A 14 -5.69 -37.16 -20.04
C ASP A 14 -5.76 -38.33 -19.03
N PRO A 15 -6.94 -38.90 -18.76
CA PRO A 15 -7.09 -40.01 -17.81
C PRO A 15 -6.18 -41.21 -18.10
N GLU A 16 -5.88 -41.48 -19.37
CA GLU A 16 -5.03 -42.61 -19.77
C GLU A 16 -3.54 -42.40 -19.43
N LYS A 17 -3.11 -41.15 -19.29
CA LYS A 17 -1.72 -40.77 -18.99
C LYS A 17 -1.53 -40.31 -17.53
N ASN A 18 -2.55 -40.47 -16.69
CA ASN A 18 -2.56 -39.97 -15.33
C ASN A 18 -1.79 -40.90 -14.37
N THR A 19 -0.53 -40.53 -14.10
CA THR A 19 0.34 -41.23 -13.14
C THR A 19 0.30 -40.58 -11.76
N ASP A 20 0.80 -41.28 -10.73
CA ASP A 20 0.89 -40.77 -9.34
C ASP A 20 1.81 -39.54 -9.19
N GLU A 21 2.54 -39.15 -10.23
CA GLU A 21 3.41 -37.97 -10.23
C GLU A 21 2.94 -36.87 -11.19
N SER A 22 1.76 -37.03 -11.81
CA SER A 22 1.28 -36.11 -12.86
C SER A 22 0.75 -34.78 -12.31
N CYS A 23 0.18 -34.77 -11.10
CA CYS A 23 -0.47 -33.60 -10.51
C CYS A 23 0.32 -33.01 -9.34
N CYS A 24 0.83 -31.79 -9.50
CA CYS A 24 1.35 -30.98 -8.38
C CYS A 24 0.22 -30.17 -7.72
N HIS A 25 -0.20 -30.51 -6.51
CA HIS A 25 -1.28 -29.80 -5.81
C HIS A 25 -1.02 -29.60 -4.30
N HIS A 26 -1.90 -28.85 -3.64
CA HIS A 26 -1.95 -28.70 -2.19
C HIS A 26 -3.02 -29.63 -1.62
N PRO A 27 -2.68 -30.61 -0.76
CA PRO A 27 -3.68 -31.41 -0.05
C PRO A 27 -4.32 -30.65 1.12
N GLY A 28 -3.65 -29.60 1.61
CA GLY A 28 -4.10 -28.79 2.74
C GLY A 28 -5.22 -27.80 2.39
N ALA A 29 -5.83 -27.25 3.43
CA ALA A 29 -6.81 -26.18 3.33
C ALA A 29 -6.10 -24.81 3.24
N PRO A 30 -6.70 -23.82 2.57
CA PRO A 30 -6.20 -22.45 2.60
C PRO A 30 -6.40 -21.86 4.01
N TYR A 31 -5.43 -21.10 4.51
CA TYR A 31 -5.54 -20.36 5.77
C TYR A 31 -5.12 -18.89 5.59
N PHE A 32 -5.70 -18.02 6.41
CA PHE A 32 -5.48 -16.58 6.37
C PHE A 32 -5.23 -16.07 7.79
N HIS A 33 -3.98 -15.78 8.14
CA HIS A 33 -3.57 -15.30 9.46
C HIS A 33 -2.50 -14.22 9.35
N ASP A 34 -2.57 -13.17 10.17
CA ASP A 34 -1.58 -12.09 10.26
C ASP A 34 -1.21 -11.47 8.90
N ALA A 35 -2.23 -11.18 8.07
CA ALA A 35 -2.11 -10.71 6.68
C ALA A 35 -1.43 -11.67 5.69
N TYR A 36 -0.96 -12.83 6.16
CA TYR A 36 -0.45 -13.90 5.32
C TYR A 36 -1.56 -14.87 4.89
N LYS A 37 -1.40 -15.38 3.68
CA LYS A 37 -2.28 -16.34 3.01
C LYS A 37 -1.41 -17.54 2.64
N GLY A 38 -1.83 -18.74 3.03
CA GLY A 38 -1.04 -19.95 2.82
C GLY A 38 -1.87 -21.21 2.79
N TRP A 39 -1.20 -22.34 2.62
CA TRP A 39 -1.82 -23.66 2.60
C TRP A 39 -1.36 -24.46 3.81
N SER A 40 -2.25 -25.15 4.53
CA SER A 40 -1.88 -25.89 5.74
C SER A 40 -0.90 -27.04 5.49
N CYS A 41 -0.75 -27.48 4.24
CA CYS A 41 0.17 -28.54 3.83
C CYS A 41 1.62 -28.09 3.62
N CYS A 42 1.90 -26.78 3.52
CA CYS A 42 3.26 -26.29 3.34
C CYS A 42 3.50 -24.92 3.99
N LYS A 43 4.77 -24.58 4.22
CA LYS A 43 5.14 -23.31 4.87
C LYS A 43 5.14 -22.09 3.93
N LYS A 44 4.82 -22.29 2.64
CA LYS A 44 4.77 -21.20 1.65
C LYS A 44 3.55 -20.33 1.93
N LYS A 45 3.79 -19.03 2.08
CA LYS A 45 2.78 -18.02 2.37
C LYS A 45 3.09 -16.74 1.62
N SER A 46 2.06 -16.01 1.23
CA SER A 46 2.17 -14.68 0.61
C SER A 46 1.27 -13.69 1.31
N VAL A 47 1.60 -12.40 1.23
CA VAL A 47 0.72 -11.30 1.64
C VAL A 47 -0.27 -10.92 0.54
N ASP A 48 0.06 -11.20 -0.73
CA ASP A 48 -0.77 -10.91 -1.89
C ASP A 48 -1.70 -12.08 -2.25
N PHE A 49 -2.91 -11.77 -2.71
CA PHE A 49 -3.90 -12.80 -3.04
C PHE A 49 -3.59 -13.53 -4.36
N THR A 50 -3.07 -12.81 -5.36
CA THR A 50 -2.71 -13.38 -6.67
C THR A 50 -1.51 -14.30 -6.55
N GLU A 51 -0.51 -13.88 -5.78
CA GLU A 51 0.66 -14.71 -5.48
C GLU A 51 0.25 -15.98 -4.71
N PHE A 52 -0.65 -15.87 -3.73
CA PHE A 52 -1.19 -17.01 -3.00
C PHE A 52 -1.83 -18.07 -3.91
N LEU A 53 -2.67 -17.65 -4.87
CA LEU A 53 -3.29 -18.55 -5.85
C LEU A 53 -2.26 -19.21 -6.79
N SER A 54 -1.12 -18.55 -6.99
CA SER A 54 -0.03 -19.00 -7.84
C SER A 54 1.02 -19.85 -7.11
N ILE A 55 0.87 -20.09 -5.80
CA ILE A 55 1.77 -20.96 -5.04
C ILE A 55 1.67 -22.38 -5.60
N LYS A 56 2.75 -22.86 -6.22
CA LYS A 56 2.82 -24.25 -6.74
C LYS A 56 2.52 -25.27 -5.63
N GLY A 57 1.73 -26.28 -6.00
CA GLY A 57 1.43 -27.44 -5.17
C GLY A 57 2.68 -28.05 -4.53
N CYS A 58 2.54 -28.55 -3.30
CA CYS A 58 3.63 -29.16 -2.55
C CYS A 58 3.65 -30.70 -2.62
N THR A 59 2.62 -31.32 -3.20
CA THR A 59 2.46 -32.78 -3.24
C THR A 59 2.19 -33.24 -4.66
N LEU A 60 2.82 -34.35 -5.04
CA LEU A 60 2.60 -35.07 -6.29
C LEU A 60 1.55 -36.16 -6.07
N SER A 61 0.56 -36.24 -6.97
CA SER A 61 -0.47 -37.29 -6.98
C SER A 61 -1.06 -37.45 -8.38
N LYS A 62 -2.08 -38.31 -8.52
CA LYS A 62 -2.95 -38.35 -9.72
C LYS A 62 -3.86 -37.13 -9.77
N HIS A 63 -4.13 -36.64 -10.98
CA HIS A 63 -5.20 -35.67 -11.19
C HIS A 63 -6.56 -36.28 -10.82
N SER A 64 -7.46 -35.46 -10.29
CA SER A 64 -8.83 -35.85 -9.94
C SER A 64 -9.84 -34.98 -10.69
N ASN A 65 -10.84 -35.59 -11.34
CA ASN A 65 -11.95 -34.88 -11.95
C ASN A 65 -13.11 -34.61 -10.96
N ILE A 66 -12.99 -35.10 -9.72
CA ILE A 66 -14.02 -34.98 -8.71
C ILE A 66 -13.90 -33.59 -8.08
N LYS A 67 -14.87 -32.72 -8.36
CA LYS A 67 -14.99 -31.42 -7.71
C LYS A 67 -15.21 -31.65 -6.20
N PRO A 68 -14.31 -31.15 -5.32
CA PRO A 68 -14.55 -31.21 -3.89
C PRO A 68 -15.89 -30.56 -3.55
N PRO A 69 -16.68 -31.13 -2.61
CA PRO A 69 -17.93 -30.52 -2.19
C PRO A 69 -17.67 -29.09 -1.72
N GLU A 70 -18.56 -28.18 -2.11
CA GLU A 70 -18.46 -26.77 -1.73
C GLU A 70 -18.49 -26.69 -0.19
N PRO A 71 -17.52 -26.03 0.45
CA PRO A 71 -17.49 -25.96 1.90
C PRO A 71 -18.77 -25.27 2.37
N GLU A 72 -19.59 -25.99 3.13
CA GLU A 72 -20.77 -25.43 3.79
C GLU A 72 -20.32 -24.24 4.61
N LYS A 73 -20.97 -23.09 4.39
CA LYS A 73 -20.70 -21.86 5.11
C LYS A 73 -20.79 -22.18 6.61
N PRO A 74 -19.72 -22.03 7.40
CA PRO A 74 -19.78 -22.38 8.80
C PRO A 74 -20.90 -21.58 9.45
N GLU A 75 -21.89 -22.30 10.00
CA GLU A 75 -22.85 -21.71 10.90
C GLU A 75 -22.07 -21.09 12.05
N LYS A 76 -22.31 -19.81 12.34
CA LYS A 76 -21.69 -19.12 13.46
C LYS A 76 -22.04 -19.89 14.73
N ARG A 77 -21.11 -20.69 15.24
CA ARG A 77 -21.26 -21.34 16.54
C ARG A 77 -21.33 -20.22 17.58
N GLU A 78 -22.45 -20.14 18.30
CA GLU A 78 -22.70 -19.10 19.32
C GLU A 78 -21.81 -19.22 20.57
N SER A 79 -20.90 -20.20 20.62
CA SER A 79 -20.14 -20.56 21.82
C SER A 79 -18.90 -19.71 22.11
N ASP A 80 -18.66 -18.63 21.37
CA ASP A 80 -17.52 -17.71 21.59
C ASP A 80 -17.97 -16.33 22.12
N LYS A 81 -19.03 -16.32 22.94
CA LYS A 81 -19.65 -15.09 23.47
C LYS A 81 -19.36 -14.80 24.95
N ASN A 82 -18.33 -15.38 25.58
CA ASN A 82 -18.09 -15.01 26.99
C ASN A 82 -16.63 -14.98 27.46
N GLU A 83 -15.78 -14.26 26.75
CA GLU A 83 -14.75 -13.47 27.43
C GLU A 83 -14.91 -12.01 27.02
N VAL A 84 -15.64 -11.27 27.86
CA VAL A 84 -15.66 -9.82 27.81
C VAL A 84 -14.26 -9.34 28.21
N VAL A 85 -13.38 -9.17 27.23
CA VAL A 85 -12.19 -8.34 27.41
C VAL A 85 -12.71 -6.92 27.69
N VAL A 86 -12.78 -6.55 28.96
CA VAL A 86 -13.10 -5.19 29.37
C VAL A 86 -11.95 -4.30 28.90
N VAL A 87 -12.08 -3.77 27.68
CA VAL A 87 -11.28 -2.66 27.20
C VAL A 87 -11.67 -1.47 28.07
N ARG A 88 -10.94 -1.27 29.18
CA ARG A 88 -11.02 -0.01 29.94
C ARG A 88 -10.55 1.09 29.01
N SER A 89 -11.50 1.86 28.49
CA SER A 89 -11.20 3.09 27.75
C SER A 89 -10.32 3.97 28.65
N PRO A 90 -9.23 4.56 28.14
CA PRO A 90 -8.47 5.53 28.91
C PRO A 90 -9.42 6.63 29.38
N ILE A 91 -9.56 6.81 30.70
CA ILE A 91 -10.30 7.93 31.27
C ILE A 91 -9.52 9.19 30.91
N LYS A 92 -9.80 9.76 29.74
CA LYS A 92 -9.40 11.13 29.42
C LYS A 92 -10.48 12.01 29.99
N ALA A 93 -10.13 12.88 30.93
CA ALA A 93 -11.00 13.97 31.36
C ALA A 93 -11.48 14.70 30.10
N THR A 94 -12.78 14.64 29.83
CA THR A 94 -13.41 15.34 28.72
C THR A 94 -13.37 16.82 29.04
N MET A 95 -12.40 17.54 28.46
CA MET A 95 -12.45 19.00 28.45
C MET A 95 -13.76 19.42 27.80
N GLN A 96 -14.50 20.33 28.45
CA GLN A 96 -15.77 20.82 27.90
C GLN A 96 -15.50 21.55 26.59
N ARG A 97 -16.31 21.22 25.58
CA ARG A 97 -16.26 21.86 24.27
C ARG A 97 -16.56 23.36 24.44
N PRO A 98 -15.71 24.28 23.94
CA PRO A 98 -16.01 25.70 23.96
C PRO A 98 -17.32 26.02 23.23
N PRO A 99 -18.08 27.04 23.66
CA PRO A 99 -19.27 27.52 22.95
C PRO A 99 -18.99 27.88 21.49
N ILE A 100 -19.99 27.73 20.62
CA ILE A 100 -19.84 27.96 19.16
C ILE A 100 -19.47 29.41 18.81
N GLU A 101 -19.80 30.37 19.68
CA GLU A 101 -19.50 31.79 19.50
C GLU A 101 -18.07 32.18 19.91
N THR A 102 -17.25 31.20 20.35
CA THR A 102 -15.87 31.48 20.74
C THR A 102 -15.08 31.92 19.50
N PRO A 103 -14.40 33.09 19.53
CA PRO A 103 -13.62 33.56 18.39
C PRO A 103 -12.48 32.57 18.05
N MET A 104 -12.31 32.30 16.76
CA MET A 104 -11.29 31.37 16.29
C MET A 104 -9.90 31.92 16.59
N THR A 105 -9.05 31.10 17.22
CA THR A 105 -7.65 31.44 17.50
C THR A 105 -6.74 30.46 16.78
N VAL A 106 -5.69 30.97 16.13
CA VAL A 106 -4.69 30.12 15.46
C VAL A 106 -3.86 29.42 16.53
N ILE A 107 -3.99 28.10 16.63
CA ILE A 107 -3.19 27.28 17.52
C ILE A 107 -1.74 27.31 17.03
N ARG A 108 -0.83 27.80 17.87
CA ARG A 108 0.61 27.73 17.59
C ARG A 108 1.13 26.35 18.00
N PRO A 109 1.58 25.50 17.06
CA PRO A 109 2.16 24.21 17.42
C PRO A 109 3.49 24.42 18.14
N THR A 110 3.63 23.79 19.31
CA THR A 110 4.91 23.77 20.03
C THR A 110 5.71 22.56 19.58
N ILE A 111 6.86 22.81 18.95
CA ILE A 111 7.78 21.77 18.49
C ILE A 111 8.73 21.41 19.64
N ALA A 112 8.80 20.13 20.00
CA ALA A 112 9.75 19.65 21.01
C ALA A 112 11.21 19.86 20.55
N GLN A 113 12.11 20.15 21.50
CA GLN A 113 13.51 20.45 21.18
C GLN A 113 14.19 19.31 20.41
N ALA A 114 13.94 18.05 20.79
CA ALA A 114 14.45 16.88 20.07
C ALA A 114 14.06 16.83 18.58
N LEU A 115 12.87 17.35 18.23
CA LEU A 115 12.43 17.41 16.83
C LEU A 115 13.12 18.55 16.09
N LYS A 116 13.37 19.70 16.74
CA LYS A 116 14.18 20.78 16.16
C LYS A 116 15.60 20.30 15.88
N ASP A 117 16.23 19.65 16.86
CA ASP A 117 17.60 19.14 16.74
C ASP A 117 17.71 18.06 15.64
N ALA A 118 16.67 17.23 15.48
CA ALA A 118 16.60 16.26 14.39
C ALA A 118 16.48 16.93 13.01
N ILE A 119 15.69 18.00 12.89
CA ILE A 119 15.55 18.77 11.64
C ILE A 119 16.88 19.45 11.28
N ASP A 120 17.54 20.09 12.25
CA ASP A 120 18.81 20.78 12.01
C ASP A 120 19.94 19.79 11.68
N SER A 121 19.96 18.63 12.33
CA SER A 121 20.86 17.53 11.98
C SER A 121 20.65 16.99 10.56
N LEU A 122 19.40 16.99 10.07
CA LEU A 122 19.08 16.58 8.70
C LEU A 122 19.53 17.64 7.67
N LYS A 123 19.41 18.94 7.99
CA LYS A 123 19.90 20.04 7.14
C LYS A 123 21.42 20.05 7.01
N LEU A 124 22.14 19.80 8.11
CA LEU A 124 23.60 19.70 8.11
C LEU A 124 24.09 18.48 7.29
N LYS A 125 23.37 17.35 7.35
CA LYS A 125 23.67 16.16 6.53
C LYS A 125 23.34 16.34 5.05
N ALA A 126 22.37 17.20 4.71
CA ALA A 126 22.08 17.56 3.33
C ALA A 126 23.16 18.46 2.71
N SER A 127 23.95 19.18 3.54
CA SER A 127 25.01 20.08 3.08
C SER A 127 26.37 19.39 2.83
N GLY A 128 26.46 18.08 3.08
CA GLY A 128 27.69 17.27 2.91
C GLY A 128 27.67 16.32 1.72
N ILE A 129 26.69 16.44 0.81
CA ILE A 129 26.70 15.77 -0.49
C ILE A 129 27.12 16.83 -1.49
N SER A 130 28.31 16.65 -2.03
CA SER A 130 28.91 17.49 -3.04
C SER A 130 27.96 17.76 -4.20
N GLU A 131 27.99 19.02 -4.61
CA GLU A 131 27.44 19.60 -5.83
C GLU A 131 28.09 18.95 -7.07
N GLU A 132 27.72 17.71 -7.40
CA GLU A 132 28.21 17.07 -8.62
C GLU A 132 27.04 16.44 -9.39
N ASN A 133 26.71 17.10 -10.51
CA ASN A 133 25.69 16.83 -11.53
C ASN A 133 24.29 17.47 -11.36
N PHE A 134 24.24 18.80 -11.28
CA PHE A 134 23.16 19.54 -11.96
C PHE A 134 23.69 19.99 -13.32
N GLU A 135 23.52 19.13 -14.32
CA GLU A 135 23.74 19.46 -15.72
C GLU A 135 22.81 20.63 -16.08
N SER A 136 23.42 21.80 -16.27
CA SER A 136 22.89 23.00 -16.93
C SER A 136 21.36 23.09 -17.06
N GLY A 137 20.70 23.54 -15.98
CA GLY A 137 19.74 24.65 -15.92
C GLY A 137 18.65 24.88 -16.99
N ALA A 138 18.35 23.96 -17.90
CA ALA A 138 17.34 24.14 -18.94
C ALA A 138 16.32 23.00 -18.90
N ILE A 139 15.05 23.33 -18.63
CA ILE A 139 13.93 22.38 -18.76
C ILE A 139 13.77 22.07 -20.26
N PRO A 140 13.81 20.79 -20.69
CA PRO A 140 13.62 20.47 -22.09
C PRO A 140 12.19 20.78 -22.53
N ILE A 141 12.05 21.37 -23.72
CA ILE A 141 10.74 21.64 -24.34
C ILE A 141 9.99 20.30 -24.47
N GLY A 142 8.73 20.31 -24.04
CA GLY A 142 7.89 19.12 -23.92
C GLY A 142 7.87 18.48 -22.53
N THR A 143 8.63 19.00 -21.56
CA THR A 143 8.57 18.48 -20.17
C THR A 143 7.19 18.70 -19.58
N SER A 144 6.51 17.62 -19.18
CA SER A 144 5.19 17.71 -18.57
C SER A 144 5.24 18.16 -17.11
N CYS A 145 4.26 18.96 -16.72
CA CYS A 145 4.08 19.36 -15.33
C CYS A 145 3.78 18.13 -14.45
N LYS A 146 4.47 18.04 -13.31
CA LYS A 146 4.36 16.93 -12.36
C LYS A 146 3.31 17.16 -11.27
N ASN A 147 2.67 18.33 -11.26
CA ASN A 147 1.52 18.61 -10.39
C ASN A 147 0.31 17.78 -10.85
N LYS A 148 -0.43 17.23 -9.89
CA LYS A 148 -1.50 16.28 -10.20
C LYS A 148 -2.70 16.99 -10.82
N GLY A 149 -3.19 16.49 -11.95
CA GLY A 149 -4.30 17.09 -12.68
C GLY A 149 -3.92 18.27 -13.58
N CYS A 150 -2.64 18.67 -13.60
CA CYS A 150 -2.13 19.60 -14.60
C CYS A 150 -1.69 18.83 -15.86
N THR A 151 -2.14 19.27 -17.02
CA THR A 151 -1.81 18.65 -18.33
C THR A 151 -0.86 19.50 -19.17
N TYR A 152 -0.38 20.61 -18.63
CA TYR A 152 0.51 21.52 -19.33
C TYR A 152 1.93 20.93 -19.48
N SER A 153 2.55 21.21 -20.63
CA SER A 153 3.91 20.81 -20.97
C SER A 153 4.72 22.05 -21.32
N TYR A 154 5.93 22.12 -20.79
CA TYR A 154 6.86 23.23 -20.94
C TYR A 154 7.14 23.53 -22.41
N THR A 155 7.00 24.78 -22.85
CA THR A 155 7.17 25.21 -24.25
C THR A 155 8.40 26.07 -24.49
N GLY A 156 9.06 26.57 -23.43
CA GLY A 156 10.14 27.55 -23.50
C GLY A 156 9.66 28.98 -23.76
N THR A 157 8.38 29.29 -23.52
CA THR A 157 7.78 30.61 -23.80
C THR A 157 7.24 31.26 -22.52
N ALA A 158 6.82 32.53 -22.59
CA ALA A 158 6.29 33.25 -21.44
C ALA A 158 5.06 32.58 -20.79
N THR A 159 4.34 31.70 -21.51
CA THR A 159 3.19 30.94 -21.00
C THR A 159 3.59 29.88 -19.97
N ASP A 160 4.88 29.51 -19.86
CA ASP A 160 5.33 28.54 -18.87
C ASP A 160 5.26 29.06 -17.42
N ASN A 161 5.09 30.38 -17.25
CA ASN A 161 4.83 31.03 -15.97
C ASN A 161 3.34 31.26 -15.70
N GLU A 162 2.45 30.72 -16.54
CA GLU A 162 1.02 30.77 -16.28
C GLU A 162 0.63 29.98 -15.03
N GLU A 163 -0.55 30.29 -14.51
CA GLU A 163 -1.05 29.70 -13.27
C GLU A 163 -1.33 28.19 -13.46
N CYS A 164 -0.60 27.36 -12.72
CA CYS A 164 -0.82 25.92 -12.69
C CYS A 164 -2.04 25.61 -11.83
N VAL A 165 -3.08 25.02 -12.42
CA VAL A 165 -4.27 24.54 -11.71
C VAL A 165 -4.14 23.03 -11.44
N TYR A 166 -4.04 22.64 -10.17
CA TYR A 166 -3.73 21.26 -9.79
C TYR A 166 -4.46 20.81 -8.51
N HIS A 167 -4.29 19.53 -8.18
CA HIS A 167 -4.78 18.91 -6.95
C HIS A 167 -3.62 18.65 -5.97
N PRO A 168 -3.57 19.33 -4.80
CA PRO A 168 -2.55 19.06 -3.79
C PRO A 168 -2.80 17.74 -3.05
N GLY A 169 -4.01 17.19 -3.14
CA GLY A 169 -4.41 15.95 -2.49
C GLY A 169 -3.95 14.67 -3.20
N ALA A 170 -4.43 13.55 -2.66
CA ALA A 170 -4.23 12.23 -3.23
C ALA A 170 -5.51 11.73 -3.93
N PRO A 171 -5.39 10.91 -4.97
CA PRO A 171 -6.54 10.22 -5.56
C PRO A 171 -7.07 9.18 -4.56
N ILE A 172 -8.39 9.12 -4.38
CA ILE A 172 -9.09 8.19 -3.48
C ILE A 172 -10.08 7.37 -4.30
N PHE A 173 -10.05 6.06 -4.09
CA PHE A 173 -10.94 5.09 -4.70
C PHE A 173 -11.62 4.28 -3.59
N HIS A 174 -12.86 4.60 -3.23
CA HIS A 174 -13.68 3.79 -2.30
C HIS A 174 -15.09 3.61 -2.85
N GLU A 175 -15.66 2.43 -2.67
CA GLU A 175 -17.07 2.13 -3.01
C GLU A 175 -17.45 2.49 -4.46
N GLY A 176 -16.54 2.25 -5.41
CA GLY A 176 -16.76 2.58 -6.83
C GLY A 176 -16.62 4.07 -7.18
N MET A 177 -16.39 4.93 -6.19
CA MET A 177 -16.24 6.37 -6.35
C MET A 177 -14.77 6.78 -6.39
N LYS A 178 -14.46 7.74 -7.27
CA LYS A 178 -13.13 8.27 -7.54
C LYS A 178 -13.14 9.78 -7.27
N TYR A 179 -12.20 10.27 -6.47
CA TYR A 179 -12.09 11.71 -6.15
C TYR A 179 -10.71 12.08 -5.61
N TRP A 180 -10.45 13.37 -5.51
CA TRP A 180 -9.25 13.91 -4.88
C TRP A 180 -9.51 14.30 -3.43
N SER A 181 -8.65 13.91 -2.50
CA SER A 181 -8.81 14.21 -1.06
C SER A 181 -8.87 15.72 -0.74
N CYS A 182 -8.36 16.57 -1.65
CA CYS A 182 -8.32 18.02 -1.49
C CYS A 182 -9.65 18.73 -1.80
N CYS A 183 -10.53 18.18 -2.64
CA CYS A 183 -11.78 18.84 -3.03
C CYS A 183 -13.00 17.91 -3.07
N GLN A 184 -12.82 16.60 -2.88
CA GLN A 184 -13.86 15.57 -2.74
C GLN A 184 -14.95 15.58 -3.82
N ARG A 185 -14.67 16.13 -5.01
CA ARG A 185 -15.55 16.04 -6.18
C ARG A 185 -15.55 14.58 -6.66
N LYS A 186 -16.67 13.88 -6.48
CA LYS A 186 -16.77 12.44 -6.74
C LYS A 186 -17.30 12.16 -8.13
N THR A 187 -16.74 11.14 -8.77
CA THR A 187 -17.20 10.58 -10.03
C THR A 187 -17.06 9.05 -9.99
N SER A 188 -17.97 8.34 -10.66
CA SER A 188 -17.87 6.90 -10.87
C SER A 188 -17.01 6.59 -12.11
N ASP A 189 -16.94 7.49 -13.09
CA ASP A 189 -16.18 7.33 -14.33
C ASP A 189 -14.70 7.76 -14.17
N PHE A 190 -13.78 6.94 -14.69
CA PHE A 190 -12.33 7.18 -14.58
C PHE A 190 -11.82 8.27 -15.52
N ALA A 191 -12.36 8.38 -16.74
CA ALA A 191 -11.97 9.43 -17.68
C ALA A 191 -12.39 10.81 -17.15
N VAL A 192 -13.59 10.90 -16.56
CA VAL A 192 -14.06 12.11 -15.88
C VAL A 192 -13.18 12.46 -14.68
N PHE A 193 -12.70 11.46 -13.93
CA PHE A 193 -11.79 11.67 -12.79
C PHE A 193 -10.45 12.29 -13.23
N ILE A 194 -9.85 11.78 -14.31
CA ILE A 194 -8.58 12.29 -14.85
C ILE A 194 -8.75 13.67 -15.47
N ALA A 195 -9.87 13.91 -16.16
CA ALA A 195 -10.19 15.20 -16.78
C ALA A 195 -10.60 16.28 -15.77
N GLN A 196 -10.80 15.92 -14.50
CA GLN A 196 -11.21 16.86 -13.47
C GLN A 196 -10.14 17.94 -13.26
N LYS A 197 -10.54 19.21 -13.46
CA LYS A 197 -9.67 20.36 -13.21
C LYS A 197 -9.24 20.42 -11.74
N GLY A 198 -7.99 20.82 -11.54
CA GLY A 198 -7.41 21.13 -10.24
C GLY A 198 -8.27 22.05 -9.37
N CYS A 199 -8.04 22.03 -8.07
CA CYS A 199 -8.77 22.84 -7.09
C CYS A 199 -7.88 23.85 -6.36
N ALA A 200 -6.59 23.86 -6.66
CA ALA A 200 -5.63 24.84 -6.16
C ALA A 200 -4.84 25.41 -7.34
N CYS A 201 -4.32 26.61 -7.15
CA CYS A 201 -3.49 27.32 -8.11
C CYS A 201 -2.06 27.49 -7.56
N GLY A 202 -1.06 27.54 -8.43
CA GLY A 202 0.33 27.76 -8.05
C GLY A 202 1.26 27.69 -9.25
N GLU A 203 2.55 27.43 -9.03
CA GLU A 203 3.55 27.32 -10.09
C GLU A 203 3.67 25.89 -10.61
N HIS A 204 4.09 25.75 -11.88
CA HIS A 204 4.33 24.44 -12.48
C HIS A 204 5.55 23.74 -11.86
N MET A 205 5.39 22.46 -11.51
CA MET A 205 6.49 21.63 -11.02
C MET A 205 7.09 20.77 -12.13
N TRP A 206 8.32 21.04 -12.54
CA TRP A 206 9.01 20.33 -13.64
C TRP A 206 9.86 19.16 -13.16
N PHE A 207 10.38 19.24 -11.93
CA PHE A 207 11.23 18.23 -11.31
C PHE A 207 10.60 17.73 -10.01
N LYS A 208 10.65 16.42 -9.76
CA LYS A 208 10.30 15.86 -8.45
C LYS A 208 11.60 15.75 -7.69
N GLU A 209 11.69 16.37 -6.51
CA GLU A 209 12.80 16.10 -5.61
C GLU A 209 12.83 14.60 -5.32
N VAL A 210 13.90 13.93 -5.73
CA VAL A 210 14.09 12.50 -5.44
C VAL A 210 14.54 12.42 -3.99
N VAL A 211 13.59 12.44 -3.06
CA VAL A 211 13.88 12.08 -1.67
C VAL A 211 14.20 10.58 -1.68
N LYS A 212 15.50 10.25 -1.80
CA LYS A 212 16.00 8.87 -1.68
C LYS A 212 15.57 8.35 -0.31
N THR A 213 14.47 7.60 -0.29
CA THR A 213 13.97 6.95 0.92
C THR A 213 14.96 5.85 1.26
N ILE A 214 15.93 6.15 2.14
CA ILE A 214 16.80 5.14 2.72
C ILE A 214 15.90 4.23 3.56
N ARG A 215 15.50 3.09 2.99
CA ARG A 215 14.89 1.98 3.72
C ARG A 215 15.92 1.49 4.73
N LYS A 216 15.87 2.00 5.97
CA LYS A 216 16.55 1.39 7.10
C LYS A 216 15.86 0.06 7.40
N ILE A 217 16.41 -1.02 6.85
CA ILE A 217 16.19 -2.37 7.36
C ILE A 217 16.99 -2.46 8.66
N THR A 218 16.39 -2.13 9.81
CA THR A 218 16.95 -2.56 11.08
C THR A 218 16.51 -4.00 11.29
N ASN A 219 17.33 -4.91 10.76
CA ASN A 219 17.23 -6.34 11.02
C ASN A 219 17.61 -6.59 12.48
N THR A 220 16.73 -7.29 13.16
CA THR A 220 16.85 -7.85 14.49
C THR A 220 18.08 -8.75 14.58
N PHE A 221 19.21 -8.21 15.05
CA PHE A 221 20.38 -8.98 15.50
C PHE A 221 20.82 -8.46 16.86
N LEU A 222 19.97 -8.69 17.85
CA LEU A 222 20.27 -8.56 19.26
C LEU A 222 19.70 -9.82 19.90
N PHE A 223 20.37 -10.96 19.70
CA PHE A 223 20.34 -12.13 20.59
C PHE A 223 21.40 -13.11 20.09
N TYR A 224 22.22 -13.60 21.02
CA TYR A 224 23.34 -14.56 20.85
C TYR A 224 24.71 -13.97 20.45
N CYS A 225 25.35 -13.29 21.41
CA CYS A 225 26.81 -13.40 21.57
C CYS A 225 27.19 -13.16 23.05
N VAL A 226 26.76 -14.07 23.93
CA VAL A 226 27.37 -14.27 25.25
C VAL A 226 27.46 -15.78 25.45
N LEU A 227 28.47 -16.40 24.86
CA LEU A 227 29.04 -17.66 25.34
C LEU A 227 30.40 -17.86 24.66
N TYR A 228 31.39 -18.21 25.48
CA TYR A 228 32.80 -18.50 25.17
C TYR A 228 33.78 -17.32 25.20
N ILE A 229 34.10 -16.88 26.41
CA ILE A 229 35.49 -16.72 26.85
C ILE A 229 35.82 -17.94 27.71
N ILE A 230 36.46 -18.95 27.12
CA ILE A 230 37.60 -19.72 27.64
C ILE A 230 38.43 -20.09 26.42
#